data_AF-A0A1A3N9X3-F1
#
_entry.id   AF-A0A1A3N9X3-F1
#
_cell.length_a   1.000
_cell.length_b   1.000
_cell.length_c   1.000
_cell.angle_alpha   90.00
_cell.angle_beta   90.00
_cell.angle_gamma   90.00
#
_symmetry.space_group_name_H-M   'P 1'
#
loop_
_entity.id
_entity.type
_entity.pdbx_description
1 polymer ?
#
loop_
_entity_poly.entity_id
_entity_poly.type
_entity_poly.pdbx_seq_one_letter_code
_entity_poly.pdbx_strand_id
1 'polypeptide(L)'
;MANTKGFSTSGDVLVNETADGVDLNKIWDEIGTALALYNQHRSAVVRLLSYPTTAVADIIPQSMAGESFELATEFGVPTSLREPADYLHLGYNFRDYDKSLRATWRWLRAATAEQVTAQVTRIFEADNRLVTGTILRRLLDPAQSFNEWQHKCYGLWSADGMVPPEHLGQTFNGNHTHYLTSGSTTIDSADIEDMIHHVTEHGYGRFGSQGGRLIILSHPNQVEDMTFWRAGVDYGGASTPKWDFVPSQAAPAYFSTEHLVGAVPPADFNGLQVLGSYGDAWLIESHYVPAGYVIVAATGGLDSDMNPVGFRQHVNPAYQGLRHIPGRGPYPLQDSFYARGFGVGVRHRSAAVVMQITTNGSYTPPTIKT
;
A
#
# COMPACT_ATOMS: atom_id res chain seq x y z
N MET A 1 -29.18 26.53 -4.60
CA MET A 1 -28.48 26.39 -3.31
C MET A 1 -28.54 24.92 -2.90
N ALA A 2 -27.40 24.23 -2.92
CA ALA A 2 -27.30 22.82 -2.56
C ALA A 2 -27.51 22.67 -1.04
N ASN A 3 -28.61 22.05 -0.64
CA ASN A 3 -28.96 21.86 0.76
C ASN A 3 -28.24 20.60 1.27
N THR A 4 -26.97 20.76 1.65
CA THR A 4 -26.16 19.71 2.28
C THR A 4 -26.59 19.54 3.73
N LYS A 5 -27.68 18.81 3.98
CA LYS A 5 -28.06 18.29 5.30
C LYS A 5 -27.99 16.76 5.26
N GLY A 6 -27.43 16.14 6.29
CA GLY A 6 -27.10 14.71 6.36
C GLY A 6 -28.28 13.74 6.44
N PHE A 7 -29.41 14.05 5.79
CA PHE A 7 -30.60 13.21 5.69
C PHE A 7 -31.53 13.73 4.56
N SER A 8 -32.11 12.83 3.79
CA SER A 8 -33.16 13.11 2.79
C SER A 8 -34.55 13.22 3.47
N THR A 9 -35.57 13.95 2.95
CA THR A 9 -36.91 14.12 3.63
C THR A 9 -38.14 14.36 2.68
N SER A 10 -39.30 13.70 2.90
CA SER A 10 -40.72 13.91 2.36
C SER A 10 -41.91 12.92 2.81
N GLY A 11 -43.03 13.35 3.44
CA GLY A 11 -43.97 12.64 4.41
C GLY A 11 -45.00 11.50 4.15
N ASP A 12 -45.40 10.79 5.25
CA ASP A 12 -46.31 9.59 5.50
C ASP A 12 -45.90 8.08 5.87
N VAL A 13 -46.59 7.39 6.79
CA VAL A 13 -46.14 6.30 7.71
C VAL A 13 -46.34 4.82 7.26
N LEU A 14 -45.79 4.33 6.14
CA LEU A 14 -45.68 2.87 5.87
C LEU A 14 -44.68 2.58 4.74
N VAL A 15 -43.46 2.12 5.06
CA VAL A 15 -42.48 1.70 4.05
C VAL A 15 -41.79 0.41 4.49
N ASN A 16 -42.24 -0.69 3.93
CA ASN A 16 -41.61 -2.01 3.98
C ASN A 16 -41.04 -2.43 2.60
N GLU A 17 -41.32 -1.66 1.56
CA GLU A 17 -40.88 -1.88 0.18
C GLU A 17 -40.40 -0.57 -0.47
N THR A 18 -39.47 -0.66 -1.41
CA THR A 18 -39.04 0.46 -2.27
C THR A 18 -40.11 0.83 -3.29
N ALA A 19 -39.95 1.96 -4.00
CA ALA A 19 -40.91 2.43 -5.00
C ALA A 19 -41.22 1.42 -6.12
N ASP A 20 -40.29 0.50 -6.38
CA ASP A 20 -40.33 -0.59 -7.36
C ASP A 20 -40.76 -1.95 -6.76
N GLY A 21 -41.26 -1.98 -5.51
CA GLY A 21 -41.86 -3.16 -4.88
C GLY A 21 -40.87 -4.18 -4.31
N VAL A 22 -39.62 -3.77 -4.05
CA VAL A 22 -38.60 -4.64 -3.44
C VAL A 22 -38.64 -4.51 -1.92
N ASP A 23 -38.79 -5.64 -1.22
CA ASP A 23 -38.74 -5.71 0.24
C ASP A 23 -37.36 -5.25 0.75
N LEU A 24 -37.37 -4.29 1.68
CA LEU A 24 -36.16 -3.75 2.28
C LEU A 24 -35.30 -4.82 2.97
N ASN A 25 -35.90 -5.86 3.57
CA ASN A 25 -35.14 -6.92 4.24
C ASN A 25 -34.27 -7.73 3.26
N LYS A 26 -34.80 -7.98 2.06
CA LYS A 26 -34.03 -8.69 1.01
C LYS A 26 -32.82 -7.87 0.57
N ILE A 27 -32.98 -6.55 0.46
CA ILE A 27 -31.87 -5.64 0.15
C ILE A 27 -30.80 -5.72 1.25
N TRP A 28 -31.18 -5.74 2.53
CA TRP A 28 -30.22 -5.85 3.64
C TRP A 28 -29.49 -7.20 3.71
N ASP A 29 -30.17 -8.30 3.42
CA ASP A 29 -29.55 -9.64 3.35
C ASP A 29 -28.55 -9.75 2.19
N GLU A 30 -28.90 -9.17 1.03
CA GLU A 30 -28.02 -9.08 -0.12
C GLU A 30 -26.76 -8.24 0.20
N ILE A 31 -26.93 -7.10 0.88
CA ILE A 31 -25.80 -6.28 1.36
C ILE A 31 -24.90 -7.08 2.30
N GLY A 32 -25.46 -7.89 3.20
CA GLY A 32 -24.69 -8.77 4.09
C GLY A 32 -23.83 -9.79 3.33
N THR A 33 -24.40 -10.37 2.28
CA THR A 33 -23.70 -11.32 1.39
C THR A 33 -22.61 -10.62 0.57
N ALA A 34 -22.92 -9.46 -0.02
CA ALA A 34 -21.98 -8.65 -0.77
C ALA A 34 -20.81 -8.17 0.11
N LEU A 35 -21.08 -7.83 1.36
CA LEU A 35 -20.06 -7.43 2.33
C LEU A 35 -19.11 -8.59 2.67
N ALA A 36 -19.63 -9.80 2.82
CA ALA A 36 -18.82 -10.99 3.06
C ALA A 36 -17.86 -11.25 1.88
N LEU A 37 -18.35 -11.13 0.65
CA LEU A 37 -17.52 -11.24 -0.57
C LEU A 37 -16.50 -10.10 -0.66
N TYR A 38 -16.93 -8.86 -0.41
CA TYR A 38 -16.06 -7.68 -0.42
C TYR A 38 -14.89 -7.82 0.57
N ASN A 39 -15.14 -8.34 1.77
CA ASN A 39 -14.09 -8.55 2.77
C ASN A 39 -13.09 -9.66 2.37
N GLN A 40 -13.45 -10.58 1.47
CA GLN A 40 -12.51 -11.58 0.92
C GLN A 40 -11.56 -10.95 -0.10
N HIS A 41 -11.98 -9.88 -0.78
CA HIS A 41 -11.22 -9.24 -1.86
C HIS A 41 -10.67 -7.87 -1.43
N ARG A 42 -9.54 -7.85 -0.73
CA ARG A 42 -8.72 -6.63 -0.59
C ARG A 42 -8.00 -6.33 -1.92
N SER A 43 -7.79 -5.05 -2.22
CA SER A 43 -7.04 -4.61 -3.41
C SER A 43 -5.68 -5.34 -3.49
N ALA A 44 -5.36 -5.93 -4.63
CA ALA A 44 -4.12 -6.68 -4.80
C ALA A 44 -2.88 -5.80 -4.58
N VAL A 45 -2.93 -4.52 -4.99
CA VAL A 45 -1.85 -3.54 -4.72
C VAL A 45 -1.59 -3.42 -3.22
N VAL A 46 -2.65 -3.31 -2.41
CA VAL A 46 -2.54 -3.21 -0.96
C VAL A 46 -1.89 -4.46 -0.37
N ARG A 47 -2.30 -5.63 -0.84
CA ARG A 47 -1.80 -6.92 -0.33
C ARG A 47 -0.38 -7.24 -0.76
N LEU A 48 0.12 -6.66 -1.85
CA LEU A 48 1.53 -6.77 -2.23
C LEU A 48 2.44 -5.86 -1.40
N LEU A 49 1.92 -4.73 -0.92
CA LEU A 49 2.67 -3.79 -0.09
C LEU A 49 2.53 -4.04 1.41
N SER A 50 1.58 -4.88 1.83
CA SER A 50 1.30 -5.10 3.24
C SER A 50 1.04 -6.55 3.60
N TYR A 51 1.08 -6.84 4.89
CA TYR A 51 0.76 -8.14 5.47
C TYR A 51 -0.12 -7.96 6.72
N PRO A 52 -1.06 -8.88 6.99
CA PRO A 52 -1.94 -8.76 8.15
C PRO A 52 -1.18 -9.07 9.45
N THR A 53 -1.43 -8.28 10.49
CA THR A 53 -0.93 -8.55 11.84
C THR A 53 -1.97 -8.18 12.89
N THR A 54 -1.92 -8.79 14.07
CA THR A 54 -2.67 -8.34 15.26
C THR A 54 -1.76 -7.75 16.33
N ALA A 55 -0.44 -7.75 16.09
CA ALA A 55 0.54 -7.22 17.01
C ALA A 55 0.41 -5.71 17.13
N VAL A 56 0.68 -5.19 18.33
CA VAL A 56 0.70 -3.76 18.63
C VAL A 56 1.97 -3.10 18.09
N ALA A 57 3.08 -3.81 18.22
CA ALA A 57 4.38 -3.44 17.72
C ALA A 57 5.22 -4.72 17.55
N ASP A 58 6.14 -4.68 16.60
CA ASP A 58 7.19 -5.68 16.50
C ASP A 58 8.44 -5.21 17.24
N ILE A 59 9.09 -6.15 17.90
CA ILE A 59 10.32 -5.92 18.65
C ILE A 59 11.46 -6.39 17.76
N ILE A 60 12.26 -5.44 17.27
CA ILE A 60 13.42 -5.72 16.43
C ILE A 60 14.68 -5.40 17.24
N PRO A 61 15.57 -6.38 17.47
CA PRO A 61 16.86 -6.11 18.10
C PRO A 61 17.70 -5.19 17.20
N GLN A 62 18.29 -4.13 17.76
CA GLN A 62 18.97 -3.10 16.97
C GLN A 62 20.50 -3.23 16.88
N SER A 63 21.17 -4.09 17.67
CA SER A 63 22.64 -4.20 17.54
C SER A 63 23.00 -5.09 16.35
N MET A 64 23.30 -4.44 15.25
CA MET A 64 23.78 -5.02 14.00
C MET A 64 25.30 -4.85 13.91
N ALA A 65 26.05 -5.49 14.81
CA ALA A 65 27.35 -5.98 14.37
C ALA A 65 27.06 -7.33 13.71
N GLY A 66 27.36 -7.46 12.42
CA GLY A 66 27.35 -8.77 11.78
C GLY A 66 28.38 -9.66 12.47
N GLU A 67 27.93 -10.49 13.42
CA GLU A 67 28.81 -11.42 14.11
C GLU A 67 29.28 -12.46 13.10
N SER A 68 30.58 -12.68 13.05
CA SER A 68 31.20 -13.63 12.14
C SER A 68 31.75 -14.81 12.94
N PHE A 69 31.69 -16.00 12.36
CA PHE A 69 32.38 -17.14 12.95
C PHE A 69 33.88 -16.89 12.92
N GLU A 70 34.51 -17.00 14.08
CA GLU A 70 35.97 -17.06 14.16
C GLU A 70 36.48 -18.46 13.81
N LEU A 71 37.76 -18.52 13.42
CA LEU A 71 38.43 -19.79 13.18
C LEU A 71 38.59 -20.53 14.51
N ALA A 72 38.11 -21.77 14.56
CA ALA A 72 38.09 -22.55 15.80
C ALA A 72 39.49 -22.68 16.40
N THR A 73 39.63 -22.30 17.67
CA THR A 73 40.89 -22.45 18.40
C THR A 73 41.08 -23.89 18.86
N GLU A 74 42.33 -24.33 19.01
CA GLU A 74 42.68 -25.67 19.52
C GLU A 74 42.16 -25.91 20.95
N PHE A 75 41.82 -24.84 21.67
CA PHE A 75 41.27 -24.90 23.03
C PHE A 75 39.75 -25.07 23.06
N GLY A 76 39.07 -25.03 21.92
CA GLY A 76 37.64 -25.37 21.79
C GLY A 76 36.69 -24.40 22.50
N VAL A 77 37.13 -23.18 22.82
CA VAL A 77 36.28 -22.15 23.43
C VAL A 77 35.95 -21.10 22.36
N PRO A 78 34.73 -21.11 21.80
CA PRO A 78 34.28 -20.08 20.88
C PRO A 78 33.92 -18.79 21.63
N THR A 79 34.02 -17.65 20.95
CA THR A 79 33.40 -16.39 21.39
C THR A 79 31.89 -16.56 21.59
N SER A 80 31.36 -16.03 22.69
CA SER A 80 29.94 -16.12 23.01
C SER A 80 29.15 -15.03 22.30
N LEU A 81 28.10 -15.42 21.59
CA LEU A 81 27.12 -14.48 21.06
C LEU A 81 26.28 -13.91 22.21
N ARG A 82 26.19 -12.58 22.29
CA ARG A 82 25.30 -11.88 23.24
C ARG A 82 24.20 -11.18 22.47
N GLU A 83 22.95 -11.46 22.83
CA GLU A 83 21.81 -10.73 22.26
C GLU A 83 21.91 -9.22 22.62
N PRO A 84 21.72 -8.31 21.66
CA PRO A 84 21.59 -6.88 21.90
C PRO A 84 20.75 -6.52 23.13
N ALA A 85 21.20 -5.53 23.90
CA ALA A 85 20.42 -4.97 25.00
C ALA A 85 19.32 -3.99 24.52
N ASP A 86 19.49 -3.41 23.33
CA ASP A 86 18.57 -2.42 22.77
C ASP A 86 17.61 -3.05 21.75
N TYR A 87 16.32 -2.96 22.10
CA TYR A 87 15.22 -3.40 21.27
C TYR A 87 14.46 -2.18 20.73
N LEU A 88 14.22 -2.16 19.42
CA LEU A 88 13.34 -1.19 18.80
C LEU A 88 11.93 -1.72 18.73
N HIS A 89 10.99 -0.93 19.23
CA HIS A 89 9.56 -1.17 19.03
C HIS A 89 9.08 -0.45 17.76
N LEU A 90 8.80 -1.22 16.70
CA LEU A 90 8.12 -0.73 15.51
C LEU A 90 6.61 -0.86 15.71
N GLY A 91 5.96 0.26 16.05
CA GLY A 91 4.54 0.33 16.32
C GLY A 91 3.67 0.30 15.07
N TYR A 92 2.48 -0.27 15.22
CA TYR A 92 1.37 -0.14 14.28
C TYR A 92 0.26 0.67 14.94
N ASN A 93 -0.21 1.73 14.27
CA ASN A 93 -1.35 2.47 14.77
C ASN A 93 -2.63 1.61 14.68
N PHE A 94 -3.69 2.04 15.35
CA PHE A 94 -5.02 1.46 15.19
C PHE A 94 -6.08 2.52 15.45
N ARG A 95 -7.06 2.58 14.56
CA ARG A 95 -8.19 3.51 14.65
C ARG A 95 -9.45 2.82 14.16
N ASP A 96 -10.56 3.19 14.77
CA ASP A 96 -11.89 2.83 14.28
C ASP A 96 -12.39 3.91 13.33
N TYR A 97 -12.85 3.47 12.17
CA TYR A 97 -13.45 4.31 11.14
C TYR A 97 -14.89 3.89 10.94
N ASP A 98 -15.79 4.88 10.81
CA ASP A 98 -17.19 4.63 10.56
C ASP A 98 -17.79 5.53 9.49
N LYS A 99 -18.87 5.04 8.90
CA LYS A 99 -19.74 5.81 8.01
C LYS A 99 -21.17 5.32 8.20
N SER A 100 -22.13 6.23 8.21
CA SER A 100 -23.54 5.87 8.35
C SER A 100 -24.31 6.12 7.06
N LEU A 101 -25.27 5.23 6.78
CA LEU A 101 -26.40 5.54 5.92
C LEU A 101 -27.57 5.92 6.80
N ARG A 102 -28.20 7.04 6.46
CA ARG A 102 -29.37 7.55 7.17
C ARG A 102 -30.38 7.96 6.13
N ALA A 103 -31.40 7.13 5.97
CA ALA A 103 -32.51 7.40 5.09
C ALA A 103 -33.75 7.64 5.93
N THR A 104 -34.46 8.73 5.66
CA THR A 104 -35.82 8.82 6.20
C THR A 104 -36.69 7.84 5.42
N TRP A 105 -37.67 7.27 6.10
CA TRP A 105 -38.67 6.39 5.46
C TRP A 105 -39.29 7.09 4.22
N ARG A 106 -39.42 8.42 4.31
CA ARG A 106 -39.86 9.37 3.28
C ARG A 106 -39.13 9.24 1.95
N TRP A 107 -37.80 9.15 2.02
CA TRP A 107 -36.95 9.00 0.85
C TRP A 107 -37.00 7.55 0.34
N LEU A 108 -37.03 6.56 1.23
CA LEU A 108 -37.10 5.15 0.86
C LEU A 108 -38.34 4.79 0.05
N ARG A 109 -39.50 5.40 0.36
CA ARG A 109 -40.73 5.27 -0.45
C ARG A 109 -40.56 5.74 -1.89
N ALA A 110 -39.77 6.80 -2.09
CA ALA A 110 -39.60 7.46 -3.38
C ALA A 110 -38.36 6.98 -4.13
N ALA A 111 -37.45 6.28 -3.45
CA ALA A 111 -36.23 5.76 -4.00
C ALA A 111 -36.46 4.39 -4.64
N THR A 112 -35.78 4.15 -5.75
CA THR A 112 -35.68 2.80 -6.34
C THR A 112 -34.66 1.97 -5.57
N ALA A 113 -34.73 0.64 -5.70
CA ALA A 113 -33.73 -0.25 -5.09
C ALA A 113 -32.30 0.09 -5.56
N GLU A 114 -32.13 0.53 -6.81
CA GLU A 114 -30.85 0.96 -7.37
C GLU A 114 -30.28 2.20 -6.64
N GLN A 115 -31.12 3.19 -6.31
CA GLN A 115 -30.67 4.38 -5.58
C GLN A 115 -30.23 4.06 -4.15
N VAL A 116 -30.88 3.09 -3.50
CA VAL A 116 -30.49 2.57 -2.18
C VAL A 116 -29.15 1.81 -2.30
N THR A 117 -29.04 0.92 -3.28
CA THR A 117 -27.84 0.12 -3.52
C THR A 117 -26.63 0.99 -3.87
N ALA A 118 -26.81 2.03 -4.67
CA ALA A 118 -25.74 2.97 -5.03
C ALA A 118 -25.12 3.68 -3.81
N GLN A 119 -25.89 3.90 -2.74
CA GLN A 119 -25.34 4.46 -1.50
C GLN A 119 -24.38 3.47 -0.81
N VAL A 120 -24.70 2.18 -0.86
CA VAL A 120 -23.87 1.10 -0.29
C VAL A 120 -22.61 0.89 -1.14
N THR A 121 -22.72 0.89 -2.47
CA THR A 121 -21.55 0.80 -3.36
C THR A 121 -20.54 1.94 -3.09
N ARG A 122 -21.04 3.16 -2.85
CA ARG A 122 -20.19 4.31 -2.46
C ARG A 122 -19.51 4.14 -1.10
N ILE A 123 -20.04 3.30 -0.22
CA ILE A 123 -19.37 2.95 1.04
C ILE A 123 -18.24 1.98 0.78
N PHE A 124 -18.45 0.96 -0.07
CA PHE A 124 -17.38 0.03 -0.45
C PHE A 124 -16.22 0.78 -1.14
N GLU A 125 -16.51 1.68 -2.06
CA GLU A 125 -15.48 2.53 -2.67
C GLU A 125 -14.76 3.43 -1.65
N ALA A 126 -15.50 3.99 -0.69
CA ALA A 126 -14.91 4.82 0.36
C ALA A 126 -13.99 4.01 1.27
N ASP A 127 -14.39 2.80 1.64
CA ASP A 127 -13.59 1.89 2.46
C ASP A 127 -12.34 1.40 1.71
N ASN A 128 -12.45 1.05 0.43
CA ASN A 128 -11.30 0.67 -0.39
C ASN A 128 -10.30 1.83 -0.51
N ARG A 129 -10.79 3.06 -0.71
CA ARG A 129 -9.96 4.28 -0.71
C ARG A 129 -9.31 4.52 0.66
N LEU A 130 -10.04 4.32 1.75
CA LEU A 130 -9.54 4.48 3.11
C LEU A 130 -8.38 3.52 3.38
N VAL A 131 -8.54 2.23 3.11
CA VAL A 131 -7.47 1.24 3.34
C VAL A 131 -6.29 1.47 2.43
N THR A 132 -6.52 1.59 1.12
CA THR A 132 -5.44 1.78 0.14
C THR A 132 -4.69 3.09 0.40
N GLY A 133 -5.42 4.17 0.63
CA GLY A 133 -4.84 5.47 0.91
C GLY A 133 -4.08 5.51 2.24
N THR A 134 -4.51 4.77 3.26
CA THR A 134 -3.83 4.74 4.57
C THR A 134 -2.50 4.00 4.48
N ILE A 135 -2.45 2.90 3.73
CA ILE A 135 -1.22 2.13 3.49
C ILE A 135 -0.24 2.93 2.63
N LEU A 136 -0.70 3.49 1.51
CA LEU A 136 0.15 4.32 0.66
C LEU A 136 0.64 5.57 1.39
N ARG A 137 -0.23 6.23 2.18
CA ARG A 137 0.19 7.37 3.00
C ARG A 137 1.26 6.94 3.99
N ARG A 138 1.17 5.76 4.59
CA ARG A 138 2.17 5.33 5.56
C ARG A 138 3.55 5.14 4.93
N LEU A 139 3.63 4.72 3.68
CA LEU A 139 4.88 4.66 2.91
C LEU A 139 5.36 6.05 2.50
N LEU A 140 4.46 6.87 1.93
CA LEU A 140 4.79 8.16 1.32
C LEU A 140 4.99 9.31 2.33
N ASP A 141 4.52 9.16 3.57
CA ASP A 141 4.67 10.15 4.63
C ASP A 141 5.82 9.76 5.59
N PRO A 142 6.88 10.57 5.70
CA PRO A 142 7.97 10.32 6.64
C PRO A 142 7.59 10.60 8.11
N ALA A 143 6.48 11.30 8.37
CA ALA A 143 6.13 11.74 9.71
C ALA A 143 5.87 10.55 10.65
N GLN A 144 6.65 10.47 11.73
CA GLN A 144 6.44 9.51 12.81
C GLN A 144 5.14 9.84 13.55
N SER A 145 4.41 8.81 13.95
CA SER A 145 3.25 8.94 14.83
C SER A 145 3.38 7.99 16.01
N PHE A 146 2.53 8.17 17.02
CA PHE A 146 2.44 7.22 18.13
C PHE A 146 1.16 6.40 18.02
N ASN A 147 1.25 5.12 18.40
CA ASN A 147 0.05 4.32 18.62
C ASN A 147 -0.52 4.57 20.03
N GLU A 148 -1.61 3.88 20.35
CA GLU A 148 -2.34 4.00 21.61
C GLU A 148 -1.55 3.52 22.85
N TRP A 149 -0.42 2.84 22.68
CA TRP A 149 0.53 2.47 23.74
C TRP A 149 1.83 3.29 23.70
N GLN A 150 1.86 4.39 22.95
CA GLN A 150 3.04 5.25 22.78
C GLN A 150 4.25 4.56 22.12
N HIS A 151 4.04 3.46 21.39
CA HIS A 151 5.06 2.96 20.47
C HIS A 151 5.11 3.84 19.21
N LYS A 152 6.32 4.12 18.74
CA LYS A 152 6.55 4.91 17.52
C LYS A 152 6.17 4.08 16.30
N CYS A 153 5.26 4.62 15.49
CA CYS A 153 4.90 4.11 14.18
C CYS A 153 5.71 4.89 13.14
N TYR A 154 6.61 4.19 12.47
CA TYR A 154 7.53 4.78 11.51
C TYR A 154 6.99 4.73 10.08
N GLY A 155 7.48 5.64 9.25
CA GLY A 155 7.51 5.50 7.79
C GLY A 155 8.75 4.72 7.34
N LEU A 156 9.15 4.90 6.09
CA LEU A 156 10.45 4.42 5.59
C LEU A 156 11.60 5.14 6.30
N TRP A 157 12.85 4.79 5.98
CA TRP A 157 14.00 5.53 6.49
C TRP A 157 13.89 7.01 6.12
N SER A 158 13.98 7.89 7.11
CA SER A 158 13.64 9.31 6.94
C SER A 158 14.68 10.24 7.56
N ALA A 159 15.96 9.82 7.58
CA ALA A 159 17.04 10.53 8.26
C ALA A 159 16.69 10.86 9.74
N ASP A 160 16.04 9.92 10.43
CA ASP A 160 15.53 10.10 11.79
C ASP A 160 16.56 9.76 12.89
N GLY A 161 17.83 9.63 12.50
CA GLY A 161 18.94 9.27 13.40
C GLY A 161 19.09 7.77 13.64
N MET A 162 18.12 6.94 13.23
CA MET A 162 18.27 5.49 13.30
C MET A 162 19.09 4.99 12.12
N VAL A 163 20.05 4.10 12.39
CA VAL A 163 20.94 3.53 11.38
C VAL A 163 20.31 2.27 10.78
N PRO A 164 20.16 2.18 9.45
CA PRO A 164 19.75 0.94 8.80
C PRO A 164 20.70 -0.24 9.09
N PRO A 165 20.17 -1.47 9.16
CA PRO A 165 20.96 -2.70 9.21
C PRO A 165 22.05 -2.76 8.12
N GLU A 166 23.29 -3.12 8.51
CA GLU A 166 24.36 -3.38 7.54
C GLU A 166 24.03 -4.59 6.64
N HIS A 167 24.44 -4.52 5.38
CA HIS A 167 24.21 -5.60 4.41
C HIS A 167 25.42 -5.83 3.50
N LEU A 168 25.97 -7.06 3.50
CA LEU A 168 27.07 -7.48 2.63
C LEU A 168 28.28 -6.50 2.62
N GLY A 169 28.62 -5.94 3.78
CA GLY A 169 29.72 -4.98 3.95
C GLY A 169 29.36 -3.53 3.62
N GLN A 170 28.11 -3.25 3.24
CA GLN A 170 27.59 -1.88 3.16
C GLN A 170 27.13 -1.42 4.53
N THR A 171 27.64 -0.26 4.93
CA THR A 171 27.33 0.41 6.19
C THR A 171 26.53 1.68 5.94
N PHE A 172 25.53 1.94 6.76
CA PHE A 172 24.68 3.12 6.66
C PHE A 172 24.91 4.07 7.83
N ASN A 173 24.25 5.23 7.79
CA ASN A 173 24.27 6.21 8.88
C ASN A 173 22.86 6.70 9.23
N GLY A 174 22.74 7.46 10.31
CA GLY A 174 21.44 7.97 10.78
C GLY A 174 20.79 9.02 9.86
N ASN A 175 21.49 9.47 8.82
CA ASN A 175 20.96 10.39 7.80
C ASN A 175 20.44 9.66 6.56
N HIS A 176 20.50 8.32 6.54
CA HIS A 176 19.99 7.54 5.42
C HIS A 176 18.48 7.75 5.24
N THR A 177 18.05 7.92 3.98
CA THR A 177 16.66 8.23 3.64
C THR A 177 16.20 7.44 2.44
N HIS A 178 14.95 7.00 2.50
CA HIS A 178 14.22 6.34 1.43
C HIS A 178 13.14 7.25 0.83
N TYR A 179 13.27 8.56 1.09
CA TYR A 179 12.44 9.62 0.53
C TYR A 179 13.32 10.47 -0.41
N LEU A 180 13.24 10.17 -1.70
CA LEU A 180 14.09 10.75 -2.74
C LEU A 180 13.34 11.84 -3.52
N THR A 181 14.08 12.73 -4.18
CA THR A 181 13.53 13.63 -5.19
C THR A 181 14.29 13.44 -6.50
N SER A 182 13.59 13.55 -7.64
CA SER A 182 14.23 13.36 -8.96
C SER A 182 15.14 14.53 -9.36
N GLY A 183 14.99 15.69 -8.73
CA GLY A 183 15.66 16.92 -9.17
C GLY A 183 15.13 17.46 -10.52
N SER A 184 14.06 16.88 -11.07
CA SER A 184 13.49 17.19 -12.38
C SER A 184 11.96 17.29 -12.33
N THR A 185 11.34 17.93 -13.34
CA THR A 185 9.88 17.92 -13.52
C THR A 185 9.36 16.66 -14.22
N THR A 186 10.25 15.84 -14.75
CA THR A 186 9.96 14.57 -15.43
C THR A 186 10.71 13.45 -14.75
N ILE A 187 10.16 12.23 -14.83
CA ILE A 187 10.88 11.03 -14.41
C ILE A 187 11.90 10.68 -15.49
N ASP A 188 13.09 10.23 -15.08
CA ASP A 188 14.06 9.65 -15.99
C ASP A 188 14.45 8.22 -15.59
N SER A 189 15.27 7.57 -16.41
CA SER A 189 15.73 6.22 -16.11
C SER A 189 16.56 6.17 -14.84
N ALA A 190 17.47 7.14 -14.65
CA ALA A 190 18.39 7.17 -13.51
C ALA A 190 17.63 7.17 -12.18
N ASP A 191 16.52 7.90 -12.12
CA ASP A 191 15.62 7.92 -10.97
C ASP A 191 15.19 6.49 -10.54
N ILE A 192 14.75 5.68 -11.49
CA ILE A 192 14.26 4.32 -11.23
C ILE A 192 15.41 3.37 -10.89
N GLU A 193 16.56 3.54 -11.55
CA GLU A 193 17.76 2.75 -11.25
C GLU A 193 18.27 3.02 -9.83
N ASP A 194 18.28 4.29 -9.42
CA ASP A 194 18.66 4.71 -8.07
C ASP A 194 17.67 4.17 -7.04
N MET A 195 16.37 4.22 -7.32
CA MET A 195 15.35 3.60 -6.46
C MET A 195 15.53 2.07 -6.34
N ILE A 196 15.82 1.36 -7.44
CA ILE A 196 16.11 -0.08 -7.42
C ILE A 196 17.38 -0.35 -6.59
N HIS A 197 18.43 0.45 -6.77
CA HIS A 197 19.65 0.34 -5.99
C HIS A 197 19.36 0.53 -4.49
N HIS A 198 18.65 1.59 -4.13
CA HIS A 198 18.26 1.91 -2.75
C HIS A 198 17.50 0.80 -2.02
N VAL A 199 16.79 -0.08 -2.72
CA VAL A 199 16.15 -1.25 -2.08
C VAL A 199 17.11 -2.44 -2.03
N THR A 200 17.85 -2.68 -3.12
CA THR A 200 18.73 -3.85 -3.24
C THR A 200 20.01 -3.76 -2.41
N GLU A 201 20.46 -2.55 -2.09
CA GLU A 201 21.64 -2.28 -1.25
C GLU A 201 21.42 -2.74 0.20
N HIS A 202 20.16 -2.85 0.64
CA HIS A 202 19.75 -3.42 1.93
C HIS A 202 19.42 -4.92 1.87
N GLY A 203 19.62 -5.57 0.72
CA GLY A 203 19.38 -7.00 0.55
C GLY A 203 17.95 -7.39 0.19
N TYR A 204 17.08 -6.42 -0.13
CA TYR A 204 15.73 -6.68 -0.60
C TYR A 204 15.67 -6.80 -2.14
N GLY A 205 14.59 -7.38 -2.66
CA GLY A 205 14.30 -7.31 -4.09
C GLY A 205 15.13 -8.20 -5.03
N ARG A 206 15.99 -9.08 -4.49
CA ARG A 206 16.74 -10.06 -5.29
C ARG A 206 16.15 -11.46 -5.14
N PHE A 207 16.12 -12.22 -6.23
CA PHE A 207 15.63 -13.60 -6.21
C PHE A 207 16.47 -14.44 -5.22
N GLY A 208 15.83 -14.98 -4.18
CA GLY A 208 16.51 -15.73 -3.11
C GLY A 208 16.99 -14.90 -1.91
N SER A 209 16.77 -13.58 -1.89
CA SER A 209 17.09 -12.71 -0.75
C SER A 209 15.87 -12.42 0.14
N GLN A 210 16.09 -11.76 1.28
CA GLN A 210 15.05 -11.24 2.16
C GLN A 210 14.26 -10.13 1.44
N GLY A 211 13.25 -10.45 0.61
CA GLY A 211 12.40 -9.40 0.01
C GLY A 211 11.70 -9.70 -1.31
N GLY A 212 12.03 -10.80 -1.99
CA GLY A 212 11.24 -11.23 -3.16
C GLY A 212 11.36 -10.32 -4.39
N ARG A 213 10.26 -10.14 -5.13
CA ARG A 213 10.20 -9.47 -6.44
C ARG A 213 10.13 -7.95 -6.28
N LEU A 214 10.92 -7.20 -7.04
CA LEU A 214 10.78 -5.75 -7.14
C LEU A 214 9.59 -5.36 -8.03
N ILE A 215 8.79 -4.44 -7.53
CA ILE A 215 7.70 -3.79 -8.27
C ILE A 215 7.91 -2.27 -8.27
N ILE A 216 7.61 -1.65 -9.40
CA ILE A 216 7.49 -0.21 -9.56
C ILE A 216 5.99 0.10 -9.61
N LEU A 217 5.52 0.93 -8.69
CA LEU A 217 4.17 1.46 -8.68
C LEU A 217 4.21 2.93 -9.06
N SER A 218 3.52 3.26 -10.14
CA SER A 218 3.49 4.62 -10.69
C SER A 218 2.09 4.99 -11.15
N HIS A 219 1.81 6.29 -11.12
CA HIS A 219 0.58 6.84 -11.69
C HIS A 219 0.68 6.85 -13.22
N PRO A 220 -0.40 6.62 -13.99
CA PRO A 220 -0.38 6.57 -15.45
C PRO A 220 0.36 7.75 -16.12
N ASN A 221 0.21 8.97 -15.58
CA ASN A 221 0.91 10.17 -16.05
C ASN A 221 2.45 10.07 -16.10
N GLN A 222 3.05 9.14 -15.38
CA GLN A 222 4.49 8.90 -15.33
C GLN A 222 4.90 7.63 -16.07
N VAL A 223 3.95 6.72 -16.33
CA VAL A 223 4.22 5.40 -16.95
C VAL A 223 4.66 5.55 -18.40
N GLU A 224 4.06 6.48 -19.14
CA GLU A 224 4.33 6.67 -20.57
C GLU A 224 5.82 6.88 -20.83
N ASP A 225 6.45 7.82 -20.11
CA ASP A 225 7.88 8.13 -20.22
C ASP A 225 8.76 6.87 -20.01
N MET A 226 8.41 6.03 -19.03
CA MET A 226 9.17 4.83 -18.67
C MET A 226 9.14 3.75 -19.75
N THR A 227 8.02 3.64 -20.49
CA THR A 227 7.80 2.55 -21.44
C THR A 227 8.62 2.67 -22.73
N PHE A 228 9.20 3.85 -22.99
CA PHE A 228 9.99 4.12 -24.20
C PHE A 228 11.49 3.97 -24.04
N TRP A 229 11.99 3.75 -22.81
CA TRP A 229 13.42 3.74 -22.55
C TRP A 229 14.15 2.59 -23.26
N ARG A 230 15.26 2.94 -23.88
CA ARG A 230 16.19 2.03 -24.54
C ARG A 230 17.59 2.21 -23.97
N ALA A 231 18.29 1.10 -23.79
CA ALA A 231 19.63 1.09 -23.23
C ALA A 231 20.59 1.94 -24.08
N GLY A 232 21.30 2.86 -23.43
CA GLY A 232 22.29 3.75 -24.06
C GLY A 232 21.73 4.85 -24.96
N VAL A 233 20.41 5.02 -25.03
CA VAL A 233 19.77 6.12 -25.79
C VAL A 233 19.57 7.32 -24.87
N ASP A 234 19.94 8.51 -25.34
CA ASP A 234 19.74 9.75 -24.58
C ASP A 234 18.30 10.27 -24.75
N TYR A 235 17.58 10.40 -23.64
CA TYR A 235 16.24 10.98 -23.55
C TYR A 235 16.23 12.34 -22.85
N GLY A 236 17.40 12.94 -22.61
CA GLY A 236 17.53 14.22 -21.91
C GLY A 236 17.45 14.13 -20.38
N GLY A 237 17.64 12.93 -19.82
CA GLY A 237 17.73 12.67 -18.38
C GLY A 237 19.14 12.87 -17.81
N ALA A 238 19.32 12.60 -16.51
CA ALA A 238 20.61 12.72 -15.84
C ALA A 238 21.67 11.72 -16.37
N SER A 239 21.21 10.55 -16.83
CA SER A 239 22.06 9.56 -17.51
C SER A 239 21.26 8.78 -18.55
N THR A 240 21.97 8.13 -19.48
CA THR A 240 21.35 7.22 -20.44
C THR A 240 20.87 5.94 -19.72
N PRO A 241 19.70 5.39 -20.08
CA PRO A 241 19.19 4.15 -19.49
C PRO A 241 20.21 3.01 -19.57
N LYS A 242 20.39 2.26 -18.48
CA LYS A 242 21.22 1.04 -18.50
C LYS A 242 20.50 -0.15 -19.12
N TRP A 243 19.17 -0.16 -19.07
CA TRP A 243 18.33 -1.25 -19.52
C TRP A 243 17.32 -0.79 -20.56
N ASP A 244 16.90 -1.71 -21.43
CA ASP A 244 15.72 -1.51 -22.25
C ASP A 244 14.47 -1.76 -21.41
N PHE A 245 13.42 -0.95 -21.61
CA PHE A 245 12.10 -1.34 -21.17
C PHE A 245 11.60 -2.53 -21.99
N VAL A 246 11.18 -3.59 -21.32
CA VAL A 246 10.66 -4.81 -21.94
C VAL A 246 9.16 -4.91 -21.66
N PRO A 247 8.29 -4.75 -22.67
CA PRO A 247 6.85 -4.93 -22.50
C PRO A 247 6.49 -6.33 -22.00
N SER A 248 5.40 -6.44 -21.25
CA SER A 248 4.91 -7.74 -20.76
C SER A 248 4.20 -8.56 -21.82
N GLN A 249 3.92 -9.82 -21.48
CA GLN A 249 3.08 -10.70 -22.30
C GLN A 249 1.65 -10.16 -22.53
N ALA A 250 1.20 -9.17 -21.76
CA ALA A 250 -0.10 -8.52 -21.96
C ALA A 250 -0.05 -7.38 -23.00
N ALA A 251 1.13 -6.99 -23.47
CA ALA A 251 1.28 -5.90 -24.42
C ALA A 251 0.63 -6.23 -25.77
N PRO A 252 0.07 -5.25 -26.49
CA PRO A 252 -0.47 -5.45 -27.83
C PRO A 252 0.58 -6.04 -28.78
N ALA A 253 0.18 -7.02 -29.60
CA ALA A 253 1.09 -7.63 -30.57
C ALA A 253 1.50 -6.64 -31.67
N TYR A 254 2.80 -6.59 -31.97
CA TYR A 254 3.36 -5.81 -33.08
C TYR A 254 4.50 -6.60 -33.73
N PHE A 255 4.80 -6.30 -35.00
CA PHE A 255 5.96 -6.87 -35.68
C PHE A 255 7.21 -6.02 -35.39
N SER A 256 8.28 -6.66 -34.94
CA SER A 256 9.60 -6.05 -34.76
C SER A 256 10.68 -6.99 -35.28
N THR A 257 11.81 -6.43 -35.69
CA THR A 257 13.02 -7.16 -36.10
C THR A 257 14.00 -7.39 -34.95
N GLU A 258 13.66 -6.92 -33.75
CA GLU A 258 14.51 -7.01 -32.57
C GLU A 258 14.40 -8.38 -31.89
N HIS A 259 15.51 -8.83 -31.29
CA HIS A 259 15.57 -10.08 -30.55
C HIS A 259 15.78 -9.78 -29.05
N LEU A 260 14.84 -10.22 -28.21
CA LEU A 260 14.96 -10.08 -26.76
C LEU A 260 15.99 -11.08 -26.21
N VAL A 261 16.89 -10.60 -25.35
CA VAL A 261 17.77 -11.45 -24.54
C VAL A 261 17.27 -11.43 -23.10
N GLY A 262 16.85 -12.59 -22.58
CA GLY A 262 16.27 -12.73 -21.24
C GLY A 262 14.81 -13.23 -21.25
N ALA A 263 14.12 -13.07 -20.13
CA ALA A 263 12.72 -13.49 -19.98
C ALA A 263 11.76 -12.31 -20.18
N VAL A 264 10.66 -12.54 -20.89
CA VAL A 264 9.56 -11.58 -21.00
C VAL A 264 8.82 -11.54 -19.65
N PRO A 265 8.51 -10.35 -19.11
CA PRO A 265 7.73 -10.25 -17.87
C PRO A 265 6.32 -10.83 -18.05
N PRO A 266 5.75 -11.45 -17.01
CA PRO A 266 4.43 -12.07 -17.10
C PRO A 266 3.34 -11.04 -17.36
N ALA A 267 2.20 -11.47 -17.92
CA ALA A 267 1.04 -10.59 -18.14
C ALA A 267 0.41 -10.09 -16.84
N ASP A 268 0.44 -10.92 -15.80
CA ASP A 268 -0.18 -10.68 -14.51
C ASP A 268 0.80 -11.00 -13.37
N PHE A 269 0.69 -10.24 -12.29
CA PHE A 269 1.28 -10.59 -11.01
C PHE A 269 0.24 -10.47 -9.89
N ASN A 270 -0.27 -11.63 -9.45
CA ASN A 270 -1.22 -11.73 -8.34
C ASN A 270 -2.51 -10.92 -8.56
N GLY A 271 -3.03 -10.89 -9.79
CA GLY A 271 -4.25 -10.17 -10.17
C GLY A 271 -4.02 -8.70 -10.55
N LEU A 272 -2.77 -8.26 -10.66
CA LEU A 272 -2.40 -6.96 -11.20
C LEU A 272 -1.74 -7.13 -12.56
N GLN A 273 -2.23 -6.35 -13.53
CA GLN A 273 -1.60 -6.27 -14.84
C GLN A 273 -0.19 -5.68 -14.70
N VAL A 274 0.79 -6.42 -15.20
CA VAL A 274 2.17 -5.94 -15.34
C VAL A 274 2.29 -5.32 -16.72
N LEU A 275 2.74 -4.08 -16.82
CA LEU A 275 2.92 -3.41 -18.12
C LEU A 275 4.21 -3.84 -18.81
N GLY A 276 5.25 -4.08 -18.01
CA GLY A 276 6.55 -4.53 -18.48
C GLY A 276 7.56 -4.56 -17.35
N SER A 277 8.84 -4.67 -17.71
CA SER A 277 9.95 -4.64 -16.78
C SER A 277 10.99 -3.62 -17.17
N TYR A 278 11.60 -2.99 -16.17
CA TYR A 278 12.78 -2.17 -16.30
C TYR A 278 13.85 -2.69 -15.33
N GLY A 279 14.95 -3.20 -15.86
CA GLY A 279 15.88 -4.02 -15.08
C GLY A 279 15.18 -5.24 -14.46
N ASP A 280 15.38 -5.47 -13.16
CA ASP A 280 14.78 -6.60 -12.43
C ASP A 280 13.36 -6.31 -11.88
N ALA A 281 12.88 -5.07 -12.03
CA ALA A 281 11.63 -4.59 -11.45
C ALA A 281 10.48 -4.59 -12.45
N TRP A 282 9.27 -4.94 -11.97
CA TRP A 282 8.05 -4.97 -12.79
C TRP A 282 7.24 -3.69 -12.62
N LEU A 283 6.90 -3.05 -13.74
CA LEU A 283 6.08 -1.84 -13.77
C LEU A 283 4.61 -2.20 -13.69
N ILE A 284 3.96 -1.69 -12.65
CA ILE A 284 2.53 -1.82 -12.40
C ILE A 284 1.94 -0.42 -12.26
N GLU A 285 1.00 -0.10 -13.14
CA GLU A 285 0.26 1.16 -13.08
C GLU A 285 -0.79 1.14 -11.97
N SER A 286 -0.89 2.22 -11.20
CA SER A 286 -1.91 2.37 -10.17
C SER A 286 -2.35 3.82 -9.99
N HIS A 287 -3.64 4.07 -10.24
CA HIS A 287 -4.28 5.37 -9.98
C HIS A 287 -4.37 5.70 -8.48
N TYR A 288 -4.08 4.75 -7.60
CA TYR A 288 -4.01 5.01 -6.16
C TYR A 288 -2.71 5.70 -5.76
N VAL A 289 -1.64 5.56 -6.56
CA VAL A 289 -0.39 6.30 -6.35
C VAL A 289 -0.63 7.75 -6.78
N PRO A 290 -0.32 8.76 -5.94
CA PRO A 290 -0.48 10.15 -6.34
C PRO A 290 0.40 10.51 -7.54
N ALA A 291 -0.15 11.26 -8.50
CA ALA A 291 0.64 11.76 -9.63
C ALA A 291 1.84 12.58 -9.15
N GLY A 292 2.99 12.39 -9.82
CA GLY A 292 4.26 12.99 -9.41
C GLY A 292 5.01 12.22 -8.32
N TYR A 293 4.55 11.01 -7.96
CA TYR A 293 5.25 10.12 -7.04
C TYR A 293 5.40 8.74 -7.65
N VAL A 294 6.54 8.12 -7.35
CA VAL A 294 6.84 6.73 -7.73
C VAL A 294 7.23 5.96 -6.47
N ILE A 295 6.84 4.70 -6.41
CA ILE A 295 7.21 3.78 -5.32
C ILE A 295 7.91 2.59 -5.94
N VAL A 296 9.09 2.25 -5.45
CA VAL A 296 9.73 0.96 -5.71
C VAL A 296 9.69 0.16 -4.42
N ALA A 297 9.13 -1.05 -4.48
CA ALA A 297 8.98 -1.91 -3.33
C ALA A 297 9.38 -3.35 -3.67
N ALA A 298 10.03 -4.00 -2.72
CA ALA A 298 10.26 -5.43 -2.72
C ALA A 298 9.06 -6.12 -2.04
N THR A 299 8.46 -7.08 -2.74
CA THR A 299 7.30 -7.84 -2.24
C THR A 299 7.57 -9.33 -2.26
N GLY A 300 7.17 -10.00 -1.18
CA GLY A 300 7.15 -11.46 -1.08
C GLY A 300 5.91 -12.09 -1.72
N GLY A 301 5.02 -11.28 -2.33
CA GLY A 301 3.71 -11.71 -2.82
C GLY A 301 2.57 -11.22 -1.91
N LEU A 302 1.36 -11.71 -2.15
CA LEU A 302 0.16 -11.28 -1.41
C LEU A 302 0.27 -11.65 0.08
N ASP A 303 0.04 -10.66 0.95
CA ASP A 303 -0.01 -10.81 2.42
C ASP A 303 1.27 -11.40 3.05
N SER A 304 2.40 -11.35 2.34
CA SER A 304 3.67 -11.89 2.81
C SER A 304 4.26 -11.03 3.92
N ASP A 305 4.71 -11.63 5.02
CA ASP A 305 5.38 -10.94 6.13
C ASP A 305 6.69 -10.21 5.72
N MET A 306 7.18 -10.45 4.50
CA MET A 306 8.30 -9.75 3.88
C MET A 306 7.90 -8.41 3.25
N ASN A 307 6.61 -8.12 3.14
CA ASN A 307 6.09 -6.87 2.61
C ASN A 307 6.35 -5.70 3.58
N PRO A 308 6.55 -4.47 3.06
CA PRO A 308 7.02 -3.35 3.89
C PRO A 308 6.07 -2.94 5.02
N VAL A 309 4.75 -2.98 4.79
CA VAL A 309 3.76 -2.41 5.71
C VAL A 309 3.02 -3.48 6.51
N GLY A 310 3.04 -3.39 7.84
CA GLY A 310 2.12 -4.17 8.68
C GLY A 310 0.73 -3.56 8.65
N PHE A 311 -0.28 -4.36 8.29
CA PHE A 311 -1.69 -4.01 8.33
C PHE A 311 -2.31 -4.59 9.60
N ARG A 312 -2.43 -3.75 10.63
CA ARG A 312 -2.90 -4.16 11.94
C ARG A 312 -4.42 -4.28 11.96
N GLN A 313 -4.88 -5.47 12.34
CA GLN A 313 -6.29 -5.80 12.54
C GLN A 313 -6.58 -6.03 14.02
N HIS A 314 -7.85 -6.01 14.37
CA HIS A 314 -8.29 -6.30 15.72
C HIS A 314 -8.04 -7.78 16.08
N VAL A 315 -7.66 -8.05 17.33
CA VAL A 315 -7.36 -9.41 17.83
C VAL A 315 -8.56 -10.35 17.77
N ASN A 316 -9.77 -9.82 17.98
CA ASN A 316 -11.02 -10.54 17.80
C ASN A 316 -11.43 -10.53 16.32
N PRO A 317 -11.52 -11.70 15.64
CA PRO A 317 -11.91 -11.80 14.23
C PRO A 317 -13.27 -11.15 13.91
N ALA A 318 -14.20 -11.08 14.87
CA ALA A 318 -15.50 -10.44 14.69
C ALA A 318 -15.44 -8.92 14.46
N TYR A 319 -14.27 -8.30 14.69
CA TYR A 319 -14.00 -6.87 14.47
C TYR A 319 -13.13 -6.62 13.24
N GLN A 320 -12.78 -7.66 12.49
CA GLN A 320 -11.96 -7.54 11.28
C GLN A 320 -12.84 -7.29 10.05
N GLY A 321 -12.29 -6.57 9.07
CA GLY A 321 -13.01 -6.22 7.85
C GLY A 321 -14.01 -5.08 8.04
N LEU A 322 -14.75 -4.77 6.98
CA LEU A 322 -15.84 -3.81 7.01
C LEU A 322 -17.08 -4.52 7.57
N ARG A 323 -17.70 -3.93 8.59
CA ARG A 323 -18.86 -4.51 9.28
C ARG A 323 -20.07 -3.64 9.08
N HIS A 324 -21.22 -4.26 8.81
CA HIS A 324 -22.51 -3.60 8.77
C HIS A 324 -23.21 -3.81 10.12
N ILE A 325 -23.62 -2.71 10.76
CA ILE A 325 -24.22 -2.69 12.08
C ILE A 325 -25.63 -2.08 11.92
N PRO A 326 -26.68 -2.79 12.37
CA PRO A 326 -28.05 -2.28 12.27
C PRO A 326 -28.27 -1.06 13.18
N GLY A 327 -29.11 -0.15 12.71
CA GLY A 327 -29.50 1.05 13.45
C GLY A 327 -30.59 0.83 14.51
N ARG A 328 -31.14 1.93 15.02
CA ARG A 328 -32.03 1.92 16.22
C ARG A 328 -33.46 1.46 15.94
N GLY A 329 -33.94 1.53 14.70
CA GLY A 329 -35.29 1.07 14.34
C GLY A 329 -35.78 1.64 13.01
N PRO A 330 -36.95 1.18 12.51
CA PRO A 330 -37.41 1.51 11.16
C PRO A 330 -38.09 2.90 11.03
N TYR A 331 -38.39 3.59 12.14
CA TYR A 331 -39.14 4.86 12.11
C TYR A 331 -38.60 5.89 13.11
N PRO A 332 -38.58 7.20 12.75
CA PRO A 332 -38.81 7.79 11.42
C PRO A 332 -37.57 7.79 10.51
N LEU A 333 -36.44 7.33 11.03
CA LEU A 333 -35.16 7.28 10.35
C LEU A 333 -34.73 5.81 10.32
N GLN A 334 -34.50 5.28 9.13
CA GLN A 334 -33.82 3.99 8.96
C GLN A 334 -32.34 4.27 8.79
N ASP A 335 -31.57 3.81 9.77
CA ASP A 335 -30.13 3.97 9.79
C ASP A 335 -29.39 2.63 9.78
N SER A 336 -28.20 2.68 9.20
CA SER A 336 -27.21 1.62 9.27
C SER A 336 -25.83 2.22 9.40
N PHE A 337 -24.95 1.51 10.09
CA PHE A 337 -23.58 1.92 10.32
C PHE A 337 -22.63 0.93 9.67
N TYR A 338 -21.57 1.46 9.09
CA TYR A 338 -20.49 0.68 8.50
C TYR A 338 -19.23 1.04 9.26
N ALA A 339 -18.61 0.05 9.89
CA ALA A 339 -17.45 0.28 10.75
C ALA A 339 -16.30 -0.67 10.39
N ARG A 340 -15.08 -0.14 10.35
CA ARG A 340 -13.85 -0.91 10.20
C ARG A 340 -12.79 -0.37 11.17
N GLY A 341 -12.23 -1.27 11.97
CA GLY A 341 -11.07 -0.98 12.83
C GLY A 341 -9.81 -1.55 12.21
N PHE A 342 -8.81 -0.70 11.98
CA PHE A 342 -7.50 -1.14 11.51
C PHE A 342 -6.43 -0.08 11.77
N GLY A 343 -5.18 -0.44 11.52
CA GLY A 343 -4.13 0.54 11.28
C GLY A 343 -2.93 -0.02 10.56
N VAL A 344 -1.87 0.77 10.51
CA VAL A 344 -0.69 0.58 9.66
C VAL A 344 0.58 1.07 10.35
N GLY A 345 1.70 0.49 9.93
CA GLY A 345 3.05 0.89 10.32
C GLY A 345 4.06 0.20 9.41
N VAL A 346 5.19 0.83 9.16
CA VAL A 346 6.24 0.23 8.34
C VAL A 346 7.12 -0.66 9.22
N ARG A 347 7.22 -1.95 8.87
CA ARG A 347 8.14 -2.89 9.51
C ARG A 347 9.48 -2.90 8.78
N HIS A 348 9.45 -3.30 7.51
CA HIS A 348 10.66 -3.39 6.69
C HIS A 348 10.91 -2.06 6.00
N ARG A 349 11.48 -1.12 6.75
CA ARG A 349 11.75 0.25 6.29
C ARG A 349 12.71 0.30 5.09
N SER A 350 13.54 -0.73 4.91
CA SER A 350 14.45 -0.89 3.77
C SER A 350 13.82 -1.55 2.54
N ALA A 351 12.64 -2.14 2.67
CA ALA A 351 12.01 -2.93 1.58
C ALA A 351 11.31 -2.06 0.52
N ALA A 352 11.23 -0.75 0.73
CA ALA A 352 10.65 0.15 -0.25
C ALA A 352 11.33 1.51 -0.21
N VAL A 353 11.26 2.23 -1.32
CA VAL A 353 11.74 3.60 -1.48
C VAL A 353 10.70 4.38 -2.27
N VAL A 354 10.55 5.67 -1.94
CA VAL A 354 9.62 6.56 -2.63
C VAL A 354 10.37 7.73 -3.20
N MET A 355 9.92 8.19 -4.36
CA MET A 355 10.47 9.37 -5.01
C MET A 355 9.36 10.35 -5.35
N GLN A 356 9.63 11.63 -5.08
CA GLN A 356 8.84 12.74 -5.60
C GLN A 356 9.50 13.28 -6.87
N ILE A 357 8.73 13.37 -7.95
CA ILE A 357 9.17 14.00 -9.19
C ILE A 357 9.07 15.52 -9.00
N THR A 358 10.20 16.16 -8.76
CA THR A 358 10.27 17.59 -8.47
C THR A 358 11.68 18.13 -8.64
N THR A 359 11.80 19.40 -9.01
CA THR A 359 13.07 20.14 -9.00
C THR A 359 13.49 20.58 -7.59
N ASN A 360 12.63 20.40 -6.58
CA ASN A 360 12.96 20.69 -5.19
C ASN A 360 13.90 19.60 -4.62
N GLY A 361 14.99 20.01 -3.98
CA GLY A 361 15.92 19.09 -3.30
C GLY A 361 15.35 18.45 -2.03
N SER A 362 14.22 18.93 -1.52
CA SER A 362 13.57 18.40 -0.31
C SER A 362 12.28 17.66 -0.65
N TYR A 363 12.18 16.42 -0.20
CA TYR A 363 10.98 15.60 -0.34
C TYR A 363 9.80 16.21 0.43
N THR A 364 8.64 16.25 -0.23
CA THR A 364 7.37 16.67 0.36
C THR A 364 6.38 15.52 0.24
N PRO A 365 5.71 15.08 1.31
CA PRO A 365 4.72 14.01 1.22
C PRO A 365 3.45 14.47 0.47
N PRO A 366 2.81 13.57 -0.30
CA PRO A 366 1.57 13.89 -1.01
C PRO A 366 0.37 13.98 -0.07
N THR A 367 -0.62 14.78 -0.45
CA THR A 367 -1.94 14.75 0.20
C THR A 367 -2.77 13.60 -0.37
N ILE A 368 -2.85 12.49 0.36
CA ILE A 368 -3.69 11.35 0.01
C ILE A 368 -5.03 11.47 0.71
N LYS A 369 -6.14 11.29 -0.02
CA LYS A 369 -7.47 11.20 0.60
C LYS A 369 -7.69 9.80 1.15
N THR A 370 -8.05 9.69 2.42
CA THR A 370 -8.47 8.44 3.08
C THR A 370 -9.85 8.57 3.64
#